data_AF-A0A1X7LC35-F1
#
_entry.id   AF-A0A1X7LC35-F1
#
_cell.length_a   1.000
_cell.length_b   1.000
_cell.length_c   1.000
_cell.angle_alpha   90.00
_cell.angle_beta   90.00
_cell.angle_gamma   90.00
#
_symmetry.space_group_name_H-M   'P 1'
#
loop_
_entity.id
_entity.type
_entity.pdbx_description
1 polymer ?
#
loop_
_entity_poly.entity_id
_entity_poly.type
_entity_poly.pdbx_seq_one_letter_code
_entity_poly.pdbx_strand_id
1 'polypeptide(L)'
;MKKALFSAALAAVLGVTATAAFADEAPPPPSAAMHGDGPPPFHGAHGAMGPMMGPRGPSVAVIRDLEQLRRLYALSGHEGEIVAVYHDVLNKTQDPMLRHYVYNSLAREQLKPANPEQAIATLRTSLAEDLAAANKAPHGAPGGMPPGQSQ
;
A
#
# COMPACT_ATOMS: atom_id res chain seq x y z
N MET A 1 -57.17 18.79 -17.77
CA MET A 1 -56.39 19.86 -17.12
C MET A 1 -54.92 19.67 -17.49
N LYS A 2 -54.31 20.74 -18.02
CA LYS A 2 -52.88 21.12 -17.99
C LYS A 2 -51.82 20.03 -18.23
N LYS A 3 -51.24 20.08 -19.44
CA LYS A 3 -50.02 19.40 -19.88
C LYS A 3 -48.79 19.98 -19.14
N ALA A 4 -47.81 19.15 -18.81
CA ALA A 4 -46.46 19.59 -18.51
C ALA A 4 -45.46 18.62 -19.15
N LEU A 5 -44.94 19.05 -20.31
CA LEU A 5 -43.76 18.49 -20.95
C LEU A 5 -42.55 19.14 -20.28
N PHE A 6 -41.64 18.35 -19.74
CA PHE A 6 -40.30 18.84 -19.40
C PHE A 6 -39.27 17.99 -20.15
N SER A 7 -38.96 18.45 -21.36
CA SER A 7 -37.71 18.14 -22.05
C SER A 7 -36.60 18.97 -21.41
N ALA A 8 -35.55 18.31 -20.92
CA ALA A 8 -34.26 18.95 -20.70
C ALA A 8 -33.19 18.01 -21.27
N ALA A 9 -32.82 18.27 -22.53
CA ALA A 9 -31.67 17.65 -23.17
C ALA A 9 -30.40 18.27 -22.55
N LEU A 10 -29.67 17.50 -21.75
CA LEU A 10 -28.37 17.92 -21.23
C LEU A 10 -27.33 17.67 -22.34
N ALA A 11 -26.94 18.75 -23.02
CA ALA A 11 -25.92 18.71 -24.06
C ALA A 11 -24.55 18.41 -23.44
N ALA A 12 -23.95 17.31 -23.86
CA ALA A 12 -22.55 17.00 -23.65
C ALA A 12 -21.69 17.91 -24.54
N VAL A 13 -20.70 18.59 -23.95
CA VAL A 13 -19.56 19.13 -24.70
C VAL A 13 -18.29 18.69 -23.99
N LEU A 14 -17.62 17.75 -24.63
CA LEU A 14 -16.24 17.34 -24.37
C LEU A 14 -15.29 18.47 -24.77
N GLY A 15 -14.36 18.79 -23.88
CA GLY A 15 -13.24 19.69 -24.17
C GLY A 15 -12.00 19.23 -23.41
N VAL A 16 -11.27 18.27 -23.99
CA VAL A 16 -9.92 17.88 -23.58
C VAL A 16 -8.93 18.70 -24.40
N THR A 17 -8.06 19.45 -23.73
CA THR A 17 -6.78 19.87 -24.31
C THR A 17 -5.71 19.75 -23.22
N ALA A 18 -4.96 18.64 -23.26
CA ALA A 18 -3.72 18.48 -22.51
C ALA A 18 -2.58 19.02 -23.37
N THR A 19 -1.91 20.08 -22.93
CA THR A 19 -0.58 20.46 -23.44
C THR A 19 0.47 19.90 -22.51
N ALA A 20 1.06 18.77 -22.89
CA ALA A 20 2.29 18.25 -22.31
C ALA A 20 3.48 18.94 -22.97
N ALA A 21 4.27 19.69 -22.19
CA ALA A 21 5.62 20.07 -22.58
C ALA A 21 6.58 19.15 -21.82
N PHE A 22 7.10 18.13 -22.52
CA PHE A 22 8.27 17.40 -22.05
C PHE A 22 9.49 18.25 -22.40
N ALA A 23 10.15 18.81 -21.38
CA ALA A 23 11.51 19.29 -21.53
C ALA A 23 12.44 18.07 -21.54
N ASP A 24 13.14 17.92 -22.67
CA ASP A 24 14.20 16.95 -22.91
C ASP A 24 15.41 17.36 -22.06
N GLU A 25 15.57 16.77 -20.88
CA GLU A 25 16.82 16.93 -20.11
C GLU A 25 17.80 15.85 -20.58
N ALA A 26 18.76 16.29 -21.38
CA ALA A 26 19.83 15.50 -21.95
C ALA A 26 20.61 14.71 -20.86
N PRO A 27 21.12 13.51 -21.18
CA PRO A 27 21.91 12.73 -20.24
C PRO A 27 23.20 13.50 -19.85
N PRO A 28 23.59 13.51 -18.56
CA PRO A 28 24.85 14.10 -18.16
C PRO A 28 26.04 13.36 -18.81
N PRO A 29 27.13 14.07 -19.15
CA PRO A 29 28.29 13.46 -19.79
C PRO A 29 28.93 12.40 -18.90
N PRO A 30 29.60 11.38 -19.49
CA PRO A 30 30.36 10.42 -18.71
C PRO A 30 31.53 11.13 -18.04
N SER A 31 31.49 11.23 -16.71
CA SER A 31 32.62 11.71 -15.91
C SER A 31 33.79 10.76 -16.10
N ALA A 32 34.77 11.21 -16.88
CA ALA A 32 36.08 10.60 -17.00
C ALA A 32 36.70 10.45 -15.60
N ALA A 33 37.26 9.27 -15.37
CA ALA A 33 38.03 8.95 -14.18
C ALA A 33 39.14 9.98 -13.94
N MET A 34 39.17 10.55 -12.73
CA MET A 34 40.40 11.10 -12.16
C MET A 34 40.71 10.38 -10.86
N HIS A 35 41.84 9.68 -10.91
CA HIS A 35 42.64 9.19 -9.80
C HIS A 35 42.90 10.30 -8.77
N GLY A 36 42.82 9.98 -7.48
CA GLY A 36 43.27 10.86 -6.41
C GLY A 36 42.90 10.34 -5.02
N ASP A 37 43.85 9.62 -4.42
CA ASP A 37 44.05 9.32 -2.99
C ASP A 37 42.82 9.04 -2.10
N GLY A 38 42.67 7.76 -1.75
CA GLY A 38 41.54 7.20 -1.03
C GLY A 38 41.42 7.60 0.46
N PRO A 39 40.20 7.88 0.94
CA PRO A 39 39.81 7.74 2.35
C PRO A 39 39.51 6.25 2.70
N PRO A 40 39.54 5.86 3.99
CA PRO A 40 39.63 4.46 4.43
C PRO A 40 38.44 3.62 3.95
N PRO A 41 38.64 2.31 3.72
CA PRO A 41 37.59 1.50 3.13
C PRO A 41 36.54 1.24 4.19
N PHE A 42 35.38 1.87 4.05
CA PHE A 42 34.17 1.39 4.68
C PHE A 42 33.82 0.06 4.00
N HIS A 43 34.46 -1.02 4.45
CA HIS A 43 33.98 -2.38 4.22
C HIS A 43 32.68 -2.54 5.00
N GLY A 44 31.61 -1.92 4.48
CA GLY A 44 30.26 -2.37 4.77
C GLY A 44 30.18 -3.79 4.25
N ALA A 45 30.31 -4.75 5.15
CA ALA A 45 30.18 -6.16 4.87
C ALA A 45 28.84 -6.41 4.16
N HIS A 46 28.85 -6.42 2.83
CA HIS A 46 27.92 -7.24 2.04
C HIS A 46 28.39 -8.70 2.15
N GLY A 47 28.46 -9.18 3.39
CA GLY A 47 28.49 -10.60 3.67
C GLY A 47 27.12 -11.14 3.32
N ALA A 48 27.06 -11.87 2.22
CA ALA A 48 26.01 -12.83 1.87
C ALA A 48 24.74 -12.75 2.74
N MET A 49 23.73 -11.99 2.31
CA MET A 49 22.36 -12.33 2.66
C MET A 49 22.00 -13.63 1.93
N GLY A 50 22.50 -14.76 2.45
CA GLY A 50 21.85 -16.04 2.25
C GLY A 50 20.39 -15.94 2.70
N PRO A 51 19.50 -16.84 2.25
CA PRO A 51 18.07 -16.72 2.49
C PRO A 51 17.75 -16.95 3.98
N MET A 52 17.91 -15.92 4.81
CA MET A 52 17.24 -15.79 6.10
C MET A 52 15.76 -15.44 5.84
N MET A 53 15.06 -16.31 5.13
CA MET A 53 13.61 -16.38 5.24
C MET A 53 13.32 -17.41 6.31
N GLY A 54 13.43 -16.98 7.58
CA GLY A 54 12.68 -17.65 8.64
C GLY A 54 11.20 -17.72 8.22
N PRO A 55 10.40 -18.65 8.78
CA PRO A 55 9.00 -18.80 8.41
C PRO A 55 8.30 -17.45 8.51
N ARG A 56 8.08 -16.80 7.35
CA ARG A 56 7.27 -15.59 7.27
C ARG A 56 5.90 -16.00 7.81
N GLY A 57 5.45 -15.33 8.88
CA GLY A 57 4.23 -15.72 9.58
C GLY A 57 3.02 -15.82 8.65
N PRO A 58 1.95 -16.55 9.05
CA PRO A 58 0.79 -16.83 8.19
C PRO A 58 0.22 -15.59 7.48
N SER A 59 0.14 -14.45 8.18
CA SER A 59 -0.33 -13.18 7.60
C SER A 59 0.55 -12.66 6.45
N VAL A 60 1.87 -12.90 6.49
CA VAL A 60 2.77 -12.50 5.39
C VAL A 60 2.56 -13.36 4.15
N ALA A 61 2.23 -14.64 4.31
CA ALA A 61 1.87 -15.50 3.19
C ALA A 61 0.59 -15.02 2.50
N VAL A 62 -0.44 -14.68 3.28
CA VAL A 62 -1.69 -14.10 2.77
C VAL A 62 -1.43 -12.79 2.01
N ILE A 63 -0.60 -11.89 2.55
CA ILE A 63 -0.24 -10.63 1.88
C ILE A 63 0.41 -10.92 0.51
N ARG A 64 1.39 -11.83 0.46
CA ARG A 64 2.06 -12.20 -0.80
C ARG A 64 1.05 -12.73 -1.83
N ASP A 65 0.13 -13.58 -1.40
CA ASP A 65 -0.87 -14.18 -2.29
C ASP A 65 -1.87 -13.11 -2.79
N LEU A 66 -2.26 -12.15 -1.94
CA LEU A 66 -3.07 -10.99 -2.34
C LEU A 66 -2.36 -10.09 -3.36
N GLU A 67 -1.05 -9.84 -3.18
CA GLU A 67 -0.26 -9.09 -4.16
C GLU A 67 -0.20 -9.81 -5.51
N GLN A 68 -0.08 -11.14 -5.49
CA GLN A 68 -0.08 -11.95 -6.69
C GLN A 68 -1.44 -11.89 -7.39
N LEU A 69 -2.55 -12.05 -6.65
CA LEU A 69 -3.90 -11.91 -7.20
C LEU A 69 -4.11 -10.54 -7.83
N ARG A 70 -3.70 -9.46 -7.16
CA ARG A 70 -3.80 -8.10 -7.69
C ARG A 70 -3.08 -7.97 -9.04
N ARG A 71 -1.86 -8.50 -9.15
CA ARG A 71 -1.11 -8.49 -10.42
C ARG A 71 -1.83 -9.29 -11.51
N LEU A 72 -2.39 -10.45 -11.17
CA LEU A 72 -3.12 -11.29 -12.12
C LEU A 72 -4.40 -10.60 -12.62
N TYR A 73 -5.18 -9.98 -11.72
CA TYR A 73 -6.35 -9.20 -12.09
C TYR A 73 -6.00 -8.03 -13.00
N ALA A 74 -4.94 -7.29 -12.70
CA ALA A 74 -4.44 -6.22 -13.56
C ALA A 74 -4.03 -6.73 -14.96
N LEU A 75 -3.29 -7.84 -15.03
CA LEU A 75 -2.88 -8.45 -16.32
C LEU A 75 -4.07 -8.96 -17.15
N SER A 76 -5.14 -9.40 -16.47
CA SER A 76 -6.35 -9.88 -17.14
C SER A 76 -7.31 -8.77 -17.59
N GLY A 77 -7.05 -7.50 -17.22
CA GLY A 77 -7.96 -6.38 -17.48
C GLY A 77 -9.13 -6.24 -16.50
N HIS A 78 -9.14 -7.01 -15.41
CA HIS A 78 -10.20 -7.03 -14.40
C HIS A 78 -9.69 -6.45 -13.06
N GLU A 79 -8.93 -5.34 -13.09
CA GLU A 79 -8.30 -4.76 -11.88
C GLU A 79 -9.31 -4.51 -10.75
N GLY A 80 -10.55 -4.11 -11.07
CA GLY A 80 -11.60 -3.86 -10.08
C GLY A 80 -12.11 -5.09 -9.33
N GLU A 81 -11.93 -6.31 -9.85
CA GLU A 81 -12.43 -7.53 -9.18
C GLU A 81 -11.66 -7.87 -7.90
N ILE A 82 -10.42 -7.37 -7.75
CA ILE A 82 -9.64 -7.54 -6.52
C ILE A 82 -10.35 -6.90 -5.30
N VAL A 83 -11.21 -5.90 -5.52
CA VAL A 83 -11.97 -5.23 -4.46
C VAL A 83 -12.87 -6.22 -3.72
N ALA A 84 -13.53 -7.14 -4.42
CA ALA A 84 -14.37 -8.15 -3.80
C ALA A 84 -13.53 -9.11 -2.93
N VAL A 85 -12.34 -9.50 -3.42
CA VAL A 85 -11.39 -10.34 -2.68
C VAL A 85 -10.93 -9.66 -1.39
N TYR A 86 -10.65 -8.36 -1.44
CA TYR A 86 -10.29 -7.58 -0.25
C TYR A 86 -11.40 -7.55 0.80
N HIS A 87 -12.66 -7.35 0.39
CA HIS A 87 -13.80 -7.43 1.30
C HIS A 87 -13.95 -8.83 1.92
N ASP A 88 -13.76 -9.88 1.12
CA ASP A 88 -13.78 -11.25 1.60
C ASP A 88 -12.72 -11.53 2.68
N VAL A 89 -11.51 -10.99 2.52
CA VAL A 89 -10.46 -11.11 3.54
C VAL A 89 -10.85 -10.37 4.81
N LEU A 90 -11.35 -9.13 4.70
CA LEU A 90 -11.81 -8.34 5.85
C LEU A 90 -12.94 -9.03 6.63
N ASN A 91 -13.80 -9.78 5.94
CA ASN A 91 -14.88 -10.54 6.57
C ASN A 91 -14.37 -11.80 7.31
N LYS A 92 -13.20 -12.32 6.94
CA LYS A 92 -12.66 -13.59 7.44
C LYS A 92 -11.55 -13.41 8.49
N THR A 93 -10.96 -12.23 8.61
CA THR A 93 -9.82 -11.99 9.51
C THR A 93 -10.02 -10.85 10.50
N GLN A 94 -9.57 -11.09 11.74
CA GLN A 94 -9.44 -10.10 12.80
C GLN A 94 -7.96 -9.73 13.08
N ASP A 95 -7.03 -10.26 12.28
CA ASP A 95 -5.60 -9.98 12.42
C ASP A 95 -5.31 -8.51 12.08
N PRO A 96 -4.79 -7.69 13.02
CA PRO A 96 -4.59 -6.25 12.78
C PRO A 96 -3.68 -5.97 11.59
N MET A 97 -2.62 -6.77 11.40
CA MET A 97 -1.67 -6.58 10.31
C MET A 97 -2.33 -6.81 8.94
N LEU A 98 -3.14 -7.86 8.80
CA LEU A 98 -3.89 -8.11 7.57
C LEU A 98 -4.94 -7.04 7.30
N ARG A 99 -5.69 -6.61 8.33
CA ARG A 99 -6.73 -5.59 8.16
C ARG A 99 -6.13 -4.28 7.68
N HIS A 100 -5.03 -3.83 8.32
CA HIS A 100 -4.29 -2.64 7.90
C HIS A 100 -3.84 -2.72 6.43
N TYR A 101 -3.24 -3.85 6.04
CA TYR A 101 -2.79 -4.07 4.66
C TYR A 101 -3.95 -3.99 3.66
N VAL A 102 -5.07 -4.65 3.96
CA VAL A 102 -6.22 -4.73 3.06
C VAL A 102 -6.92 -3.38 2.93
N TYR A 103 -7.08 -2.61 4.01
CA TYR A 103 -7.62 -1.25 3.92
C TYR A 103 -6.75 -0.31 3.07
N ASN A 104 -5.42 -0.35 3.25
CA ASN A 104 -4.50 0.42 2.42
C ASN A 104 -4.60 0.03 0.93
N SER A 105 -4.76 -1.26 0.66
CA SER A 105 -4.91 -1.76 -0.71
C SER A 105 -6.23 -1.30 -1.33
N LEU A 106 -7.34 -1.40 -0.59
CA LEU A 106 -8.65 -0.87 -1.01
C LEU A 106 -8.61 0.63 -1.30
N ALA A 107 -8.00 1.42 -0.43
CA ALA A 107 -7.89 2.86 -0.63
C ALA A 107 -7.13 3.20 -1.92
N ARG A 108 -6.06 2.45 -2.24
CA ARG A 108 -5.32 2.62 -3.50
C ARG A 108 -6.16 2.29 -4.73
N GLU A 109 -6.98 1.24 -4.66
CA GLU A 109 -7.90 0.91 -5.75
C GLU A 109 -9.03 1.95 -5.89
N GLN A 110 -9.50 2.55 -4.79
CA GLN A 110 -10.53 3.61 -4.81
C GLN A 110 -10.00 4.94 -5.38
N LEU A 111 -8.70 5.21 -5.26
CA LEU A 111 -8.06 6.30 -6.00
C LEU A 111 -8.06 6.08 -7.52
N LYS A 112 -8.30 4.84 -7.97
CA LYS A 112 -8.43 4.41 -9.36
C LYS A 112 -9.85 3.87 -9.64
N PRO A 113 -10.89 4.69 -9.40
CA PRO A 113 -11.17 5.76 -10.34
C PRO A 113 -11.50 7.05 -9.59
N ALA A 114 -10.50 7.89 -9.34
CA ALA A 114 -10.62 9.27 -8.87
C ALA A 114 -11.67 9.51 -7.75
N ASN A 115 -11.83 8.58 -6.80
CA ASN A 115 -12.74 8.74 -5.67
C ASN A 115 -11.94 8.91 -4.36
N PRO A 116 -11.32 10.08 -4.14
CA PRO A 116 -10.48 10.33 -2.97
C PRO A 116 -11.29 10.27 -1.67
N GLU A 117 -12.57 10.67 -1.68
CA GLU A 117 -13.42 10.65 -0.48
C GLU A 117 -13.65 9.23 0.04
N GLN A 118 -13.86 8.27 -0.87
CA GLN A 118 -14.00 6.88 -0.47
C GLN A 118 -12.69 6.31 0.09
N ALA A 119 -11.56 6.66 -0.53
CA ALA A 119 -10.23 6.26 -0.03
C ALA A 119 -9.96 6.85 1.37
N ILE A 120 -10.29 8.12 1.59
CA ILE A 120 -10.20 8.78 2.91
C ILE A 120 -11.08 8.06 3.93
N ALA A 121 -12.33 7.74 3.58
CA ALA A 121 -13.23 7.01 4.48
C ALA A 121 -12.64 5.64 4.86
N THR A 122 -12.11 4.90 3.89
CA THR A 122 -11.47 3.60 4.10
C THR A 122 -10.25 3.69 5.03
N LEU A 123 -9.39 4.70 4.84
CA LEU A 123 -8.22 4.91 5.70
C LEU A 123 -8.61 5.32 7.11
N ARG A 124 -9.69 6.12 7.28
CA ARG A 124 -10.22 6.46 8.61
C ARG A 124 -10.74 5.23 9.34
N THR A 125 -11.37 4.29 8.63
CA THR A 125 -11.76 3.00 9.19
C THR A 125 -10.53 2.21 9.65
N SER A 126 -9.50 2.05 8.81
CA SER A 126 -8.25 1.38 9.20
C SER A 126 -7.66 2.00 10.45
N LEU A 127 -7.54 3.33 10.49
CA LEU A 127 -6.96 4.04 11.62
C LEU A 127 -7.73 3.79 12.92
N ALA A 128 -9.07 3.83 12.87
CA ALA A 128 -9.89 3.57 14.05
C ALA A 128 -9.68 2.15 14.60
N GLU A 129 -9.57 1.17 13.70
CA GLU A 129 -9.32 -0.22 14.08
C GLU A 129 -7.89 -0.47 14.58
N ASP A 130 -6.89 0.11 13.93
CA ASP A 130 -5.49 0.03 14.33
C ASP A 130 -5.29 0.63 15.73
N LEU A 131 -5.93 1.78 16.01
CA LEU A 131 -5.93 2.38 17.34
C LEU A 131 -6.62 1.49 18.37
N ALA A 132 -7.75 0.87 18.03
CA ALA A 132 -8.43 -0.07 18.93
C ALA A 132 -7.58 -1.30 19.23
N ALA A 133 -6.90 -1.86 18.22
CA ALA A 133 -5.98 -2.98 18.38
C ALA A 133 -4.75 -2.62 19.23
N ALA A 134 -4.15 -1.45 18.99
CA ALA A 134 -3.02 -0.94 19.76
C ALA A 134 -3.38 -0.73 21.23
N ASN A 135 -4.57 -0.20 21.52
CA ASN A 135 -5.05 0.00 22.89
C ASN A 135 -5.40 -1.31 23.60
N LYS A 136 -5.74 -2.36 22.86
CA LYS A 136 -6.03 -3.70 23.40
C LYS A 136 -4.77 -4.51 23.65
N ALA A 137 -3.73 -4.31 22.84
CA ALA A 137 -2.45 -4.96 23.08
C ALA A 137 -1.91 -4.50 24.44
N PRO A 138 -1.56 -5.42 25.35
CA PRO A 138 -0.94 -5.02 26.61
C PRO A 138 0.32 -4.23 26.25
N HIS A 139 0.34 -2.97 26.64
CA HIS A 139 1.55 -2.15 26.56
C HIS A 139 2.58 -2.88 27.41
N GLY A 140 3.54 -3.54 26.77
CA GLY A 140 4.51 -4.37 27.45
C GLY A 140 5.18 -3.56 28.55
N ALA A 141 4.95 -3.97 29.79
CA ALA A 141 5.77 -3.56 30.92
C ALA A 141 7.24 -3.81 30.53
N PRO A 142 8.13 -2.81 30.66
CA PRO A 142 9.55 -3.03 30.40
C PRO A 142 10.08 -3.99 31.48
N GLY A 143 10.56 -5.16 31.07
CA GLY A 143 11.43 -6.01 31.89
C GLY A 143 10.83 -6.53 33.19
N GLY A 144 9.94 -7.53 33.12
CA GLY A 144 9.71 -8.43 34.24
C GLY A 144 10.92 -9.34 34.44
N MET A 145 11.93 -8.88 35.17
CA MET A 145 13.01 -9.73 35.70
C MET A 145 12.34 -10.84 36.55
N PRO A 146 12.63 -12.14 36.33
CA PRO A 146 12.08 -13.20 37.17
C PRO A 146 12.60 -13.05 38.60
N PRO A 147 11.74 -13.10 39.64
CA PRO A 147 12.20 -13.09 41.02
C PRO A 147 12.69 -14.50 41.36
N GLY A 148 14.00 -14.69 41.40
CA GLY A 148 14.55 -15.93 41.94
C GLY A 148 15.93 -16.29 41.45
N GLN A 149 16.94 -15.49 41.81
CA GLN A 149 18.29 -16.00 42.08
C GLN A 149 18.89 -15.20 43.24
N SER A 150 18.45 -15.55 44.44
CA SER A 150 19.23 -15.30 45.66
C SER A 150 20.11 -16.53 45.86
N GLN A 151 21.44 -16.36 45.82
CA GLN A 151 22.35 -17.23 46.57
C GLN A 151 22.78 -16.49 47.82
#